data_AF-A0A1V9BE63-F1
#
_entry.id   AF-A0A1V9BE63-F1
#
_cell.length_a   1.000
_cell.length_b   1.000
_cell.length_c   1.000
_cell.angle_alpha   90.00
_cell.angle_beta   90.00
_cell.angle_gamma   90.00
#
_symmetry.space_group_name_H-M   'P 1'
#
loop_
_entity.id
_entity.type
_entity.pdbx_description
1 polymer ?
#
loop_
_entity_poly.entity_id
_entity_poly.type
_entity_poly.pdbx_seq_one_letter_code
_entity_poly.pdbx_strand_id
1 'polypeptide(L)'
;MNEATDKEFETYTRLHNRYIEQIRFYEERMDELTPYELSRMEYLYTKLEQVAWQIAGWYKKRAKYHEGMAEIAQGQHYRKEREKSSATDAQHYSRIAKGTQLKIAGQYEGDFITWRGIAGTYERAANAIKDMIKSITMEE
;
A
#
# COMPACT_ATOMS: atom_id res chain seq x y z
N MET A 1 19.35 -3.15 -0.94
CA MET A 1 17.97 -2.64 -0.97
C MET A 1 18.03 -1.25 -1.56
N ASN A 2 17.28 -0.97 -2.63
CA ASN A 2 17.65 0.10 -3.57
C ASN A 2 17.08 1.45 -3.10
N GLU A 3 17.93 2.46 -2.97
CA GLU A 3 17.55 3.83 -2.59
C GLU A 3 16.44 4.40 -3.50
N ALA A 4 16.38 3.94 -4.75
CA ALA A 4 15.33 4.27 -5.71
C ALA A 4 13.92 3.84 -5.27
N THR A 5 13.75 2.64 -4.68
CA THR A 5 12.42 2.17 -4.24
C THR A 5 11.89 2.95 -3.05
N ASP A 6 12.78 3.45 -2.19
CA ASP A 6 12.35 4.25 -1.03
C ASP A 6 11.97 5.68 -1.47
N LYS A 7 12.66 6.24 -2.47
CA LYS A 7 12.27 7.50 -3.13
C LYS A 7 10.91 7.42 -3.83
N GLU A 8 10.57 6.29 -4.45
CA GLU A 8 9.25 6.07 -5.05
C GLU A 8 8.15 6.13 -3.98
N PHE A 9 8.33 5.44 -2.86
CA PHE A 9 7.38 5.43 -1.75
C PHE A 9 7.16 6.82 -1.15
N GLU A 10 8.24 7.57 -0.92
CA GLU A 10 8.15 8.96 -0.46
C GLU A 10 7.39 9.85 -1.44
N THR A 11 7.61 9.64 -2.74
CA THR A 11 6.92 10.39 -3.79
C THR A 11 5.42 10.09 -3.79
N TYR A 12 5.04 8.82 -3.71
CA TYR A 12 3.63 8.43 -3.65
C TYR A 12 2.96 8.96 -2.38
N THR A 13 3.62 8.86 -1.23
CA THR A 13 3.08 9.38 0.05
C THR A 13 2.87 10.90 0.00
N ARG A 14 3.82 11.63 -0.60
CA ARG A 14 3.70 13.08 -0.76
C ARG A 14 2.54 13.47 -1.69
N LEU A 15 2.37 12.74 -2.79
CA LEU A 15 1.25 12.94 -3.71
C LEU A 15 -0.09 12.64 -3.03
N HIS A 16 -0.16 11.54 -2.27
CA HIS A 16 -1.34 11.16 -1.50
C HIS A 16 -1.76 12.26 -0.52
N ASN A 17 -0.82 12.76 0.29
CA ASN A 17 -1.08 13.85 1.23
C ASN A 17 -1.53 15.14 0.52
N ARG A 18 -0.87 15.49 -0.60
CA ARG A 18 -1.25 16.66 -1.40
C ARG A 18 -2.69 16.56 -1.92
N TYR A 19 -3.11 15.39 -2.40
CA TYR A 19 -4.48 15.20 -2.88
C TYR A 19 -5.48 15.22 -1.72
N ILE A 20 -5.13 14.69 -0.54
CA ILE A 20 -5.97 14.84 0.67
C ILE A 20 -6.18 16.31 1.02
N GLU A 21 -5.13 17.13 1.03
CA GLU A 21 -5.25 18.56 1.31
C GLU A 21 -6.17 19.28 0.31
N GLN A 22 -6.08 18.91 -0.98
CA GLN A 22 -6.96 19.45 -2.01
C GLN A 22 -8.42 19.01 -1.83
N ILE A 23 -8.64 17.76 -1.43
CA ILE A 23 -10.00 17.23 -1.17
C ILE A 23 -10.60 17.93 0.05
N ARG A 24 -9.84 18.13 1.13
CA ARG A 24 -10.31 18.83 2.34
C ARG A 24 -10.87 20.22 2.03
N PHE A 25 -10.21 20.96 1.12
CA PHE A 25 -10.71 22.26 0.67
C PHE A 25 -12.14 22.18 0.09
N TYR A 26 -12.47 21.11 -0.63
CA TYR A 26 -13.82 20.91 -1.17
C TYR A 26 -14.78 20.38 -0.09
N GLU A 27 -14.34 19.45 0.76
CA GLU A 27 -15.17 18.87 1.83
C GLU A 27 -15.67 19.91 2.83
N GLU A 28 -14.86 20.92 3.16
CA GLU A 28 -15.23 21.99 4.09
C GLU A 28 -16.43 22.84 3.62
N ARG A 29 -16.74 22.82 2.32
CA ARG A 29 -17.80 23.60 1.68
C ARG A 29 -18.72 22.75 0.82
N MET A 30 -18.87 21.46 1.17
CA MET A 30 -19.53 20.47 0.31
C MET A 30 -20.96 20.87 -0.11
N ASP A 31 -21.70 21.52 0.78
CA ASP A 31 -23.08 21.98 0.55
C ASP A 31 -23.19 23.13 -0.47
N GLU A 32 -22.08 23.83 -0.73
CA GLU A 32 -22.01 24.98 -1.64
C GLU A 32 -21.39 24.64 -3.00
N LEU A 33 -20.96 23.38 -3.19
CA LEU A 33 -20.21 22.99 -4.38
C LEU A 33 -21.10 22.98 -5.62
N THR A 34 -20.60 23.64 -6.67
CA THR A 34 -21.19 23.52 -8.00
C THR A 34 -20.97 22.12 -8.58
N PRO A 35 -21.79 21.67 -9.57
CA PRO A 35 -21.56 20.39 -10.25
C PRO A 35 -20.16 20.25 -10.86
N TYR A 36 -19.58 21.36 -11.31
CA TYR A 36 -18.20 21.40 -11.79
C TYR A 36 -17.20 21.10 -10.67
N GLU A 37 -17.35 21.71 -9.50
CA GLU A 37 -16.46 21.48 -8.36
C GLU A 37 -16.61 20.07 -7.79
N LEU A 38 -17.83 19.53 -7.74
CA LEU A 38 -18.07 18.12 -7.42
C LEU A 38 -17.33 17.20 -8.41
N SER A 39 -17.38 17.49 -9.71
CA SER A 39 -16.63 16.72 -10.72
C SER A 39 -15.12 16.81 -10.51
N ARG A 40 -14.60 17.95 -10.07
CA ARG A 40 -13.19 18.11 -9.70
C ARG A 40 -12.82 17.29 -8.46
N MET A 41 -13.71 17.24 -7.48
CA MET A 41 -13.54 16.43 -6.27
C MET A 41 -13.57 14.93 -6.58
N GLU A 42 -14.47 14.46 -7.43
CA GLU A 42 -14.50 13.07 -7.95
C GLU A 42 -13.18 12.69 -8.64
N TYR A 43 -12.67 13.57 -9.50
CA TYR A 43 -11.37 13.39 -10.14
C TYR A 43 -10.22 13.28 -9.12
N LEU A 44 -10.22 14.12 -8.07
CA LEU A 44 -9.21 14.05 -7.01
C LEU A 44 -9.29 12.74 -6.23
N TYR A 45 -10.48 12.24 -5.92
CA TYR A 45 -10.67 10.94 -5.29
C TYR A 45 -10.17 9.79 -6.17
N THR A 46 -10.40 9.85 -7.48
CA THR A 46 -9.84 8.88 -8.45
C THR A 46 -8.32 8.91 -8.46
N LYS A 47 -7.70 10.10 -8.37
CA LYS A 47 -6.24 10.24 -8.25
C LYS A 47 -5.72 9.70 -6.93
N LEU A 48 -6.43 9.95 -5.84
CA LEU A 48 -6.07 9.46 -4.52
C LEU A 48 -6.12 7.92 -4.46
N GLU A 49 -7.12 7.31 -5.10
CA GLU A 49 -7.22 5.86 -5.30
C GLU A 49 -6.00 5.31 -6.06
N GLN A 50 -5.66 5.91 -7.19
CA GLN A 50 -4.53 5.49 -8.01
C GLN A 50 -3.21 5.51 -7.21
N VAL A 51 -2.97 6.56 -6.43
CA VAL A 51 -1.77 6.67 -5.58
C VAL A 51 -1.81 5.66 -4.43
N ALA A 52 -2.97 5.42 -3.82
CA ALA A 52 -3.12 4.40 -2.78
C ALA A 52 -2.78 2.99 -3.32
N TRP A 53 -3.16 2.68 -4.56
CA TRP A 53 -2.75 1.45 -5.23
C TRP A 53 -1.24 1.37 -5.51
N GLN A 54 -0.60 2.49 -5.85
CA GLN A 54 0.86 2.54 -6.02
C GLN A 54 1.58 2.24 -4.69
N ILE A 55 1.10 2.83 -3.59
CA ILE A 55 1.61 2.56 -2.24
C ILE A 55 1.41 1.09 -1.86
N ALA A 56 0.20 0.55 -2.08
CA ALA A 56 -0.08 -0.87 -1.86
C ALA A 56 0.88 -1.76 -2.68
N GLY A 57 1.09 -1.44 -3.96
CA GLY A 57 2.01 -2.16 -4.84
C GLY A 57 3.44 -2.16 -4.33
N TRP A 58 3.91 -1.05 -3.74
CA TRP A 58 5.23 -0.98 -3.09
C TRP A 58 5.34 -1.98 -1.94
N TYR A 59 4.37 -2.01 -1.03
CA TYR A 59 4.32 -2.97 0.07
C TYR A 59 4.27 -4.42 -0.42
N LYS A 60 3.49 -4.69 -1.47
CA LYS A 60 3.41 -6.04 -2.05
C LYS A 60 4.75 -6.52 -2.60
N LYS A 61 5.50 -5.64 -3.28
CA LYS A 61 6.87 -5.96 -3.76
C LYS A 61 7.80 -6.30 -2.60
N ARG A 62 7.71 -5.56 -1.48
CA ARG A 62 8.51 -5.80 -0.27
C ARG A 62 8.18 -7.15 0.39
N ALA A 63 6.90 -7.46 0.53
CA ALA A 63 6.46 -8.76 1.04
C ALA A 63 7.06 -9.91 0.22
N LYS A 64 6.94 -9.86 -1.11
CA LYS A 64 7.51 -10.88 -2.01
C LYS A 64 9.03 -10.96 -1.98
N TYR A 65 9.71 -9.82 -1.87
CA TYR A 65 11.17 -9.82 -1.69
C TYR A 65 11.59 -10.58 -0.43
N HIS A 66 10.94 -10.30 0.71
CA HIS A 66 11.28 -10.95 1.98
C HIS A 66 10.86 -12.43 2.02
N GLU A 67 9.75 -12.81 1.37
CA GLU A 67 9.40 -14.22 1.14
C GLU A 67 10.53 -14.95 0.40
N GLY A 68 11.04 -14.39 -0.70
CA GLY A 68 12.16 -14.98 -1.45
C GLY A 68 13.46 -15.03 -0.65
N MET A 69 13.76 -13.98 0.12
CA MET A 69 14.93 -13.94 1.01
C MET A 69 14.83 -14.97 2.14
N ALA A 70 13.64 -15.39 2.54
CA ALA A 70 13.46 -16.38 3.59
C ALA A 70 14.07 -17.74 3.23
N GLU A 71 13.92 -18.18 1.98
CA GLU A 71 14.52 -19.43 1.49
C GLU A 71 16.05 -19.32 1.38
N ILE A 72 16.54 -18.19 0.87
CA ILE A 72 17.98 -17.91 0.78
C ILE A 72 18.60 -17.90 2.17
N ALA A 73 17.97 -17.22 3.13
CA ALA A 73 18.41 -17.14 4.52
C ALA A 73 18.45 -18.54 5.16
N GLN A 74 17.44 -19.37 4.93
CA GLN A 74 17.44 -20.76 5.41
C GLN A 74 18.66 -21.53 4.88
N GLY A 75 18.87 -21.51 3.56
CA GLY A 75 19.96 -22.27 2.92
C GLY A 75 21.36 -21.77 3.28
N GLN A 76 21.55 -20.46 3.45
CA GLN A 76 22.82 -19.89 3.91
C GLN A 76 23.09 -20.23 5.37
N HIS A 77 22.09 -20.07 6.23
CA HIS A 77 22.24 -20.31 7.67
C HIS A 77 22.44 -21.80 7.97
N TYR A 78 21.74 -22.70 7.24
CA TYR A 78 21.95 -24.13 7.36
C TYR A 78 23.38 -24.53 7.02
N ARG A 79 23.93 -24.05 5.89
CA ARG A 79 25.30 -24.36 5.48
C ARG A 79 26.32 -23.92 6.54
N LYS A 80 26.18 -22.69 7.03
CA LYS A 80 27.05 -22.13 8.07
C LYS A 80 26.97 -22.92 9.39
N GLU A 81 25.78 -23.35 9.80
CA GLU A 81 25.62 -24.11 11.05
C GLU A 81 26.05 -25.57 10.93
N ARG A 82 25.95 -26.17 9.73
CA ARG A 82 26.42 -27.54 9.49
C ARG A 82 27.93 -27.71 9.67
N GLU A 83 28.70 -26.64 9.54
CA GLU A 83 30.13 -26.63 9.82
C GLU A 83 30.44 -26.74 11.32
N LYS A 84 29.44 -26.52 12.19
CA LYS A 84 29.63 -26.35 13.65
C LYS A 84 28.76 -27.26 14.51
N SER A 85 27.68 -27.80 13.95
CA SER A 85 26.63 -28.47 14.72
C SER A 85 26.03 -29.67 13.97
N SER A 86 25.24 -30.46 14.71
CA SER A 86 24.53 -31.61 14.17
C SER A 86 23.57 -31.18 13.05
N ALA A 87 23.18 -32.11 12.17
CA ALA A 87 22.24 -31.80 11.10
C ALA A 87 20.89 -31.31 11.65
N THR A 88 20.46 -31.87 12.79
CA THR A 88 19.21 -31.50 13.46
C THR A 88 19.25 -30.07 13.99
N ASP A 89 20.35 -29.69 14.65
CA ASP A 89 20.49 -28.34 15.23
C ASP A 89 20.61 -27.30 14.12
N ALA A 90 21.42 -27.57 13.09
CA ALA A 90 21.54 -26.69 11.92
C ALA A 90 20.19 -26.48 11.21
N GLN A 91 19.36 -27.53 11.15
CA GLN A 91 18.01 -27.43 10.59
C GLN A 91 17.09 -26.58 11.48
N HIS A 92 17.19 -26.72 12.80
CA HIS A 92 16.42 -25.89 13.72
C HIS A 92 16.78 -24.40 13.59
N TYR A 93 18.06 -24.06 13.67
CA TYR A 93 18.51 -22.66 13.60
C TYR A 93 18.26 -22.01 12.24
N SER A 94 18.41 -22.76 11.14
CA SER A 94 18.10 -22.22 9.80
C SER A 94 16.61 -21.89 9.62
N ARG A 95 15.71 -22.66 10.25
CA ARG A 95 14.26 -22.34 10.26
C ARG A 95 13.95 -21.05 11.04
N ILE A 96 14.70 -20.76 12.09
CA ILE A 96 14.56 -19.48 12.81
C ILE A 96 14.94 -18.31 11.88
N ALA A 97 16.07 -18.43 11.17
CA ALA A 97 16.50 -17.40 10.21
C ALA A 97 15.46 -17.18 9.09
N LYS A 98 14.84 -18.26 8.59
CA LYS A 98 13.69 -18.19 7.67
C LYS A 98 12.50 -17.47 8.31
N GLY A 99 12.14 -17.84 9.53
CA GLY A 99 11.03 -17.25 10.27
C GLY A 99 11.16 -15.74 10.43
N THR A 100 12.37 -15.22 10.67
CA THR A 100 12.63 -13.78 10.75
C THR A 100 12.26 -13.06 9.45
N GLN A 101 12.64 -13.61 8.29
CA GLN A 101 12.29 -13.01 7.00
C GLN A 101 10.80 -13.11 6.71
N LEU A 102 10.16 -14.24 7.03
CA LEU A 102 8.71 -14.42 6.88
C LEU A 102 7.91 -13.45 7.77
N LYS A 103 8.40 -13.15 8.97
CA LYS A 103 7.76 -12.16 9.86
C LYS A 103 7.77 -10.77 9.21
N ILE A 104 8.90 -10.36 8.64
CA ILE A 104 9.02 -9.07 7.93
C ILE A 104 8.10 -9.06 6.69
N ALA A 105 8.08 -10.15 5.93
CA ALA A 105 7.16 -10.30 4.79
C ALA A 105 5.69 -10.15 5.21
N GLY A 106 5.31 -10.77 6.34
CA GLY A 106 3.96 -10.69 6.89
C GLY A 106 3.55 -9.27 7.31
N GLN A 107 4.49 -8.47 7.84
CA GLN A 107 4.23 -7.06 8.14
C GLN A 107 3.89 -6.28 6.86
N TYR A 108 4.73 -6.40 5.83
CA TYR A 108 4.50 -5.74 4.55
C TYR A 108 3.23 -6.23 3.83
N GLU A 109 2.88 -7.51 3.97
CA GLU A 109 1.61 -8.04 3.43
C GLU A 109 0.41 -7.42 4.16
N GLY A 110 0.51 -7.23 5.48
CA GLY A 110 -0.49 -6.50 6.26
C GLY A 110 -0.68 -5.07 5.77
N ASP A 111 0.42 -4.34 5.55
CA ASP A 111 0.38 -2.97 5.03
C ASP A 111 -0.23 -2.91 3.61
N PHE A 112 0.08 -3.88 2.76
CA PHE A 112 -0.55 -4.01 1.44
C PHE A 112 -2.08 -4.16 1.54
N ILE A 113 -2.57 -5.03 2.43
CA ILE A 113 -4.02 -5.23 2.63
C ILE A 113 -4.68 -3.93 3.14
N THR A 114 -4.05 -3.25 4.10
CA THR A 114 -4.54 -1.96 4.61
C THR A 114 -4.65 -0.93 3.49
N TRP A 115 -3.61 -0.74 2.70
CA TRP A 115 -3.61 0.24 1.60
C TRP A 115 -4.57 -0.11 0.47
N ARG A 116 -4.79 -1.40 0.21
CA ARG A 116 -5.87 -1.85 -0.69
C ARG A 116 -7.25 -1.47 -0.16
N GLY A 117 -7.49 -1.60 1.14
CA GLY A 117 -8.74 -1.16 1.77
C GLY A 117 -8.94 0.35 1.70
N ILE A 118 -7.86 1.12 1.87
CA ILE A 118 -7.84 2.57 1.70
C ILE A 118 -8.23 2.94 0.26
N ALA A 119 -7.59 2.32 -0.75
CA ALA A 119 -7.92 2.56 -2.15
C ALA A 119 -9.40 2.31 -2.45
N GLY A 120 -9.95 1.17 -2.02
CA GLY A 120 -11.38 0.87 -2.20
C GLY A 120 -12.33 1.85 -1.48
N THR A 121 -11.85 2.59 -0.48
CA THR A 121 -12.64 3.64 0.17
C THR A 121 -12.68 4.91 -0.69
N TYR A 122 -11.57 5.25 -1.36
CA TYR A 122 -11.53 6.38 -2.30
C TYR A 122 -12.36 6.13 -3.56
N GLU A 123 -12.34 4.90 -4.09
CA GLU A 123 -13.23 4.49 -5.19
C GLU A 123 -14.70 4.70 -4.81
N ARG A 124 -15.11 4.26 -3.61
CA ARG A 124 -16.48 4.47 -3.12
C ARG A 124 -16.83 5.95 -2.96
N ALA A 125 -15.90 6.77 -2.48
CA ALA A 125 -16.11 8.21 -2.36
C ALA A 125 -16.30 8.88 -3.73
N ALA A 126 -15.47 8.53 -4.72
CA ALA A 126 -15.63 9.00 -6.10
C ALA A 126 -17.00 8.63 -6.67
N ASN A 127 -17.44 7.38 -6.47
CA ASN A 127 -18.76 6.92 -6.92
C ASN A 127 -19.91 7.67 -6.24
N ALA A 128 -19.81 7.95 -4.94
CA ALA A 128 -20.83 8.73 -4.22
C ALA A 128 -20.96 10.15 -4.79
N ILE A 129 -19.84 10.82 -5.06
CA ILE A 129 -19.85 12.17 -5.66
C ILE A 129 -20.44 12.12 -7.07
N LYS A 130 -20.11 11.09 -7.85
CA LYS A 130 -20.68 10.87 -9.18
C LYS A 130 -22.20 10.72 -9.13
N ASP A 131 -22.73 10.04 -8.13
CA ASP A 131 -24.17 9.89 -7.95
C ASP A 131 -24.82 11.21 -7.49
N MET A 132 -24.16 12.01 -6.63
CA MET A 132 -24.62 13.37 -6.31
C MET A 132 -24.76 14.25 -7.55
N ILE A 133 -23.77 14.24 -8.45
CA ILE A 133 -23.81 15.02 -9.69
C ILE A 133 -25.00 14.60 -10.57
N LYS A 134 -25.26 13.30 -10.69
CA LYS A 134 -26.43 12.81 -11.46
C LYS A 134 -27.74 13.28 -10.83
N SER A 135 -27.86 13.21 -9.51
CA SER A 135 -29.06 13.65 -8.80
C SER A 135 -29.34 15.14 -9.06
N ILE A 136 -28.33 16.00 -8.96
CA ILE A 136 -28.47 17.44 -9.27
C ILE A 136 -28.95 17.64 -10.71
N THR A 137 -28.39 16.87 -11.66
CA THR A 137 -28.77 16.99 -13.09
C THR A 137 -30.19 16.49 -13.38
N MET A 138 -30.76 15.64 -12.52
CA MET A 138 -32.13 15.12 -12.69
C MET A 138 -33.20 16.03 -12.05
N GLU A 139 -32.81 16.93 -11.15
CA GLU A 139 -33.71 17.91 -10.52
C GLU A 139 -33.96 19.15 -11.40
N GLU A 140 -33.12 19.40 -12.41
CA GLU A 140 -33.27 20.44 -13.45
C GLU A 140 -34.14 19.98 -14.63
#